data_AF-A0A7W0LHI9-F1
#
_entry.id   AF-A0A7W0LHI9-F1
#
_cell.length_a   1.000
_cell.length_b   1.000
_cell.length_c   1.000
_cell.angle_alpha   90.00
_cell.angle_beta   90.00
_cell.angle_gamma   90.00
#
_symmetry.space_group_name_H-M   'P 1'
#
loop_
_entity.id
_entity.type
_entity.pdbx_description
1 polymer ?
#
loop_
_entity_poly.entity_id
_entity_poly.type
_entity_poly.pdbx_seq_one_letter_code
_entity_poly.pdbx_strand_id
1 'polypeptide(L)'
;MSVSRSKQLRSRQPHAAATSSASADAKRLAAAILEVLAGARTPADAARAVGTSLPRYYQLEQRAITGLLSACERRPQGRRPTEARQVAQLERDLARLQKECGRQQALARLAQRAAGLSAPQVAPQKPAAPGKKSRKRRPVVRALRVVQALKAGTSSPAAETAVQHSSGEAAGTVHPAG
;
A
#
# COMPACT_ATOMS: atom_id res chain seq x y z
N MET A 1 -55.23 -16.77 -38.26
CA MET A 1 -55.09 -16.31 -36.85
C MET A 1 -53.61 -16.06 -36.61
N SER A 2 -53.18 -14.80 -36.71
CA SER A 2 -51.76 -14.39 -36.64
C SER A 2 -51.41 -13.97 -35.22
N VAL A 3 -50.48 -14.68 -34.58
CA VAL A 3 -49.99 -14.31 -33.24
C VAL A 3 -48.72 -13.49 -33.41
N SER A 4 -48.87 -12.17 -33.42
CA SER A 4 -47.77 -11.21 -33.39
C SER A 4 -47.00 -11.35 -32.06
N ARG A 5 -45.90 -12.11 -32.07
CA ARG A 5 -44.90 -12.07 -31.00
C ARG A 5 -44.12 -10.77 -31.10
N SER A 6 -44.61 -9.73 -30.43
CA SER A 6 -43.85 -8.51 -30.18
C SER A 6 -42.60 -8.87 -29.37
N LYS A 7 -41.47 -8.97 -30.06
CA LYS A 7 -40.14 -9.12 -29.47
C LYS A 7 -39.83 -7.82 -28.72
N GLN A 8 -40.30 -7.72 -27.48
CA GLN A 8 -39.95 -6.62 -26.59
C GLN A 8 -38.43 -6.61 -26.46
N LEU A 9 -37.81 -5.63 -27.12
CA LEU A 9 -36.44 -5.22 -26.87
C LEU A 9 -36.41 -4.73 -25.42
N ARG A 10 -36.16 -5.66 -24.49
CA ARG A 10 -35.87 -5.30 -23.10
C ARG A 10 -34.62 -4.42 -23.16
N SER A 11 -34.81 -3.12 -23.05
CA SER A 11 -33.74 -2.17 -22.77
C SER A 11 -33.04 -2.68 -21.51
N ARG A 12 -31.92 -3.38 -21.69
CA ARG A 12 -31.07 -3.83 -20.59
C ARG A 12 -30.52 -2.56 -19.95
N GLN A 13 -31.21 -2.05 -18.94
CA GLN A 13 -30.69 -0.95 -18.15
C GLN A 13 -29.40 -1.46 -17.49
N PRO A 14 -28.22 -0.94 -17.86
CA PRO A 14 -26.96 -1.46 -17.37
C PRO A 14 -26.85 -1.33 -15.84
N HIS A 15 -27.50 -0.31 -15.28
CA HIS A 15 -27.52 -0.02 -13.84
C HIS A 15 -28.35 -1.03 -13.03
N ALA A 16 -29.39 -1.63 -13.62
CA ALA A 16 -30.25 -2.60 -12.94
C ALA A 16 -29.52 -3.93 -12.67
N ALA A 17 -28.68 -4.37 -13.61
CA ALA A 17 -27.84 -5.54 -13.45
C ALA A 17 -26.67 -5.30 -12.47
N ALA A 18 -26.10 -4.09 -12.46
CA ALA A 18 -25.00 -3.73 -11.55
C ALA A 18 -25.43 -3.67 -10.07
N THR A 19 -26.70 -3.40 -9.81
CA THR A 19 -27.24 -3.22 -8.44
C THR A 19 -27.97 -4.46 -7.92
N SER A 20 -28.15 -5.52 -8.71
CA SER A 20 -28.98 -6.67 -8.31
C SER A 20 -28.34 -7.55 -7.24
N SER A 21 -27.00 -7.62 -7.16
CA SER A 21 -26.26 -8.49 -6.22
C SER A 21 -25.89 -7.83 -4.90
N ALA A 22 -26.04 -6.50 -4.77
CA ALA A 22 -25.67 -5.78 -3.55
C ALA A 22 -26.74 -5.86 -2.46
N SER A 23 -26.33 -5.77 -1.18
CA SER A 23 -27.26 -5.69 -0.04
C SER A 23 -28.05 -4.39 -0.07
N ALA A 24 -29.23 -4.38 0.58
CA ALA A 24 -30.08 -3.18 0.65
C ALA A 24 -29.36 -1.99 1.30
N ASP A 25 -28.54 -2.24 2.33
CA ASP A 25 -27.77 -1.21 3.02
C ASP A 25 -26.66 -0.63 2.15
N ALA A 26 -25.98 -1.49 1.36
CA ALA A 26 -24.98 -1.03 0.42
C ALA A 26 -25.61 -0.12 -0.67
N LYS A 27 -26.81 -0.45 -1.15
CA LYS A 27 -27.55 0.40 -2.11
C LYS A 27 -27.93 1.74 -1.50
N ARG A 28 -28.44 1.75 -0.26
CA ARG A 28 -28.82 2.98 0.45
C ARG A 28 -27.61 3.89 0.67
N LEU A 29 -26.48 3.34 1.10
CA LEU A 29 -25.24 4.09 1.27
C LEU A 29 -24.72 4.64 -0.06
N ALA A 30 -24.69 3.80 -1.12
CA ALA A 30 -24.22 4.23 -2.43
C ALA A 30 -25.08 5.35 -3.03
N ALA A 31 -26.41 5.27 -2.89
CA ALA A 31 -27.32 6.33 -3.31
C ALA A 31 -27.05 7.63 -2.56
N ALA A 32 -26.91 7.58 -1.23
CA ALA A 32 -26.63 8.75 -0.41
C ALA A 32 -25.28 9.41 -0.74
N ILE A 33 -24.25 8.63 -1.09
CA ILE A 33 -22.96 9.15 -1.55
C ILE A 33 -23.11 9.83 -2.92
N LEU A 34 -23.80 9.20 -3.86
CA LEU A 34 -24.00 9.78 -5.20
C LEU A 34 -24.84 11.05 -5.17
N GLU A 35 -25.85 11.15 -4.31
CA GLU A 35 -26.64 12.38 -4.10
C GLU A 35 -25.78 13.54 -3.58
N VAL A 36 -24.86 13.26 -2.66
CA VAL A 36 -23.92 14.26 -2.11
C VAL A 36 -22.93 14.71 -3.18
N LEU A 37 -22.32 13.77 -3.91
CA LEU A 37 -21.40 14.10 -5.01
C LEU A 37 -22.09 14.84 -6.17
N ALA A 38 -23.39 14.62 -6.37
CA ALA A 38 -24.21 15.35 -7.33
C ALA A 38 -24.67 16.73 -6.82
N GLY A 39 -24.41 17.09 -5.56
CA GLY A 39 -24.83 18.34 -4.95
C GLY A 39 -26.32 18.41 -4.57
N ALA A 40 -27.05 17.29 -4.63
CA ALA A 40 -28.47 17.21 -4.30
C ALA A 40 -28.74 17.10 -2.79
N ARG A 41 -27.71 16.75 -2.01
CA ARG A 41 -27.80 16.55 -0.55
C ARG A 41 -26.50 16.98 0.13
N THR A 42 -26.56 17.43 1.38
CA THR A 42 -25.34 17.72 2.17
C THR A 42 -24.76 16.46 2.82
N PRO A 43 -23.45 16.39 3.12
CA PRO A 43 -22.85 15.25 3.83
C PRO A 43 -23.51 14.97 5.19
N ALA A 44 -23.92 16.02 5.91
CA ALA A 44 -24.60 15.89 7.19
C ALA A 44 -26.00 15.25 7.05
N ASP A 45 -26.75 15.63 6.01
CA ASP A 45 -28.06 15.03 5.72
C ASP A 45 -27.94 13.57 5.28
N ALA A 46 -26.92 13.25 4.47
CA ALA A 46 -26.64 11.89 4.05
C ALA A 46 -26.25 10.99 5.22
N ALA A 47 -25.39 11.48 6.11
CA ALA A 47 -25.01 10.77 7.33
C ALA A 47 -26.25 10.44 8.20
N ARG A 48 -27.15 11.43 8.38
CA ARG A 48 -28.43 11.23 9.10
C ARG A 48 -29.34 10.23 8.41
N ALA A 49 -29.52 10.33 7.10
CA ALA A 49 -30.38 9.43 6.32
C ALA A 49 -29.91 7.97 6.34
N VAL A 50 -28.59 7.74 6.42
CA VAL A 50 -27.99 6.41 6.50
C VAL A 50 -27.82 5.95 7.96
N GLY A 51 -28.08 6.81 8.96
CA GLY A 51 -27.98 6.46 10.38
C GLY A 51 -26.54 6.35 10.90
N THR A 52 -25.62 7.17 10.37
CA THR A 52 -24.20 7.18 10.76
C THR A 52 -23.76 8.56 11.23
N SER A 53 -22.66 8.64 11.99
CA SER A 53 -22.05 9.93 12.33
C SER A 53 -21.35 10.54 11.12
N LEU A 54 -21.23 11.87 11.10
CA LEU A 54 -20.59 12.60 10.00
C LEU A 54 -19.13 12.13 9.72
N PRO A 55 -18.26 11.89 10.73
CA PRO A 55 -16.93 11.35 10.47
C PRO A 55 -16.95 9.94 9.84
N ARG A 56 -17.88 9.08 10.27
CA ARG A 56 -18.03 7.73 9.70
C ARG A 56 -18.52 7.79 8.26
N TYR A 57 -19.40 8.74 7.94
CA TYR A 57 -19.83 8.98 6.57
C TYR A 57 -18.65 9.31 5.65
N TYR A 58 -17.76 10.24 6.04
CA TYR A 58 -16.58 10.56 5.23
C TYR A 58 -15.65 9.36 5.01
N GLN A 59 -15.47 8.50 6.02
CA GLN A 59 -14.69 7.27 5.86
C GLN A 59 -15.35 6.31 4.84
N LEU A 60 -16.67 6.19 4.86
CA LEU A 60 -17.42 5.37 3.92
C LEU A 60 -17.37 5.94 2.50
N GLU A 61 -17.47 7.27 2.36
CA GLU A 61 -17.32 7.98 1.09
C GLU A 61 -15.93 7.76 0.49
N GLN A 62 -14.86 7.95 1.28
CA GLN A 62 -13.50 7.66 0.85
C GLN A 62 -13.33 6.21 0.38
N ARG A 63 -13.88 5.25 1.14
CA ARG A 63 -13.84 3.84 0.76
C ARG A 63 -14.58 3.58 -0.56
N ALA A 64 -15.73 4.22 -0.77
CA ALA A 64 -16.50 4.09 -2.00
C ALA A 64 -15.74 4.64 -3.21
N ILE A 65 -15.12 5.81 -3.08
CA ILE A 65 -14.31 6.43 -4.13
C ILE A 65 -13.10 5.57 -4.47
N THR A 66 -12.38 5.06 -3.46
CA THR A 66 -11.25 4.12 -3.69
C THR A 66 -11.69 2.86 -4.44
N GLY A 67 -12.85 2.29 -4.07
CA GLY A 67 -13.43 1.16 -4.78
C GLY A 67 -13.78 1.48 -6.23
N LEU A 68 -14.38 2.64 -6.49
CA LEU A 68 -14.69 3.13 -7.83
C LEU A 68 -13.42 3.27 -8.68
N LEU A 69 -12.38 3.91 -8.15
CA LEU A 69 -11.11 4.07 -8.83
C LEU A 69 -10.49 2.73 -9.18
N SER A 70 -10.45 1.78 -8.24
CA SER A 70 -9.93 0.44 -8.47
C SER A 70 -10.70 -0.33 -9.56
N ALA A 71 -12.01 -0.09 -9.68
CA ALA A 71 -12.84 -0.69 -10.72
C ALA A 71 -12.63 -0.03 -12.09
N CYS A 72 -12.27 1.25 -12.11
CA CYS A 72 -11.92 2.00 -13.32
C CYS A 72 -10.50 1.72 -13.81
N GLU A 73 -9.62 1.15 -12.98
CA GLU A 73 -8.28 0.75 -13.41
C GLU A 73 -8.36 -0.24 -14.58
N ARG A 74 -7.55 0.02 -15.62
CA ARG A 74 -7.46 -0.88 -16.77
C ARG A 74 -6.96 -2.23 -16.29
N ARG A 75 -7.86 -3.21 -16.27
CA ARG A 75 -7.48 -4.59 -15.95
C ARG A 75 -6.46 -5.06 -16.98
N PRO A 76 -5.29 -5.58 -16.56
CA PRO A 76 -4.29 -6.04 -17.50
C PRO A 76 -4.91 -7.13 -18.40
N GLN A 77 -4.91 -6.89 -19.71
CA GLN A 77 -5.46 -7.83 -20.67
C GLN A 77 -4.51 -9.02 -20.83
N GLY A 78 -5.09 -10.22 -20.95
CA GLY A 78 -4.37 -11.46 -21.23
C GLY A 78 -4.10 -12.37 -20.02
N ARG A 79 -3.57 -13.56 -20.30
CA ARG A 79 -3.31 -14.60 -19.30
C ARG A 79 -2.06 -14.25 -18.49
N ARG A 80 -2.24 -13.76 -17.26
CA ARG A 80 -1.14 -13.64 -16.30
C ARG A 80 -1.02 -14.93 -15.46
N PRO A 81 0.21 -15.37 -15.13
CA PRO A 81 0.38 -16.40 -14.11
C PRO A 81 -0.24 -15.88 -12.80
N THR A 82 -1.15 -16.67 -12.24
CA THR A 82 -1.75 -16.37 -10.94
C THR A 82 -0.66 -16.22 -9.88
N GLU A 83 -0.93 -15.47 -8.82
CA GLU A 83 0.00 -15.29 -7.70
C GLU A 83 0.51 -16.65 -7.18
N ALA A 84 -0.39 -17.63 -7.04
CA ALA A 84 -0.04 -19.00 -6.67
C ALA A 84 0.96 -19.66 -7.63
N ARG A 85 0.84 -19.42 -8.95
CA ARG A 85 1.81 -19.93 -9.94
C ARG A 85 3.15 -19.20 -9.86
N GLN A 86 3.14 -17.91 -9.54
CA GLN A 86 4.37 -17.13 -9.35
C GLN A 86 5.13 -17.62 -8.11
N VAL A 87 4.42 -17.84 -7.00
CA VAL A 87 5.01 -18.41 -5.78
C VAL A 87 5.61 -19.79 -6.06
N ALA A 88 4.84 -20.69 -6.69
CA ALA A 88 5.34 -22.03 -7.03
C ALA A 88 6.55 -22.00 -7.98
N GLN A 89 6.62 -21.02 -8.88
CA GLN A 89 7.78 -20.84 -9.76
C GLN A 89 9.01 -20.34 -8.97
N LEU A 90 8.83 -19.33 -8.13
CA LEU A 90 9.89 -18.79 -7.27
C LEU A 90 10.45 -19.85 -6.31
N GLU A 91 9.60 -20.70 -5.74
CA GLU A 91 10.01 -21.81 -4.88
C GLU A 91 10.91 -22.82 -5.62
N ARG A 92 10.57 -23.15 -6.88
CA ARG A 92 11.39 -24.04 -7.71
C ARG A 92 12.74 -23.41 -8.03
N ASP A 93 12.73 -22.11 -8.35
CA ASP A 93 13.93 -21.37 -8.68
C ASP A 93 14.86 -21.27 -7.46
N LEU A 94 14.30 -21.00 -6.27
CA LEU A 94 15.05 -21.03 -5.00
C LEU A 94 15.67 -22.41 -4.73
N ALA A 95 14.90 -23.49 -4.87
CA ALA A 95 15.40 -24.84 -4.65
C ALA A 95 16.52 -25.20 -5.63
N ARG A 96 16.40 -24.76 -6.89
CA ARG A 96 17.45 -24.94 -7.91
C ARG A 96 18.71 -24.15 -7.55
N LEU A 97 18.57 -22.86 -7.24
CA LEU A 97 19.69 -21.97 -6.89
C LEU A 97 20.42 -22.45 -5.64
N GLN A 98 19.71 -22.95 -4.62
CA GLN A 98 20.33 -23.52 -3.43
C GLN A 98 21.21 -24.73 -3.74
N LYS A 99 20.76 -25.62 -4.63
CA LYS A 99 21.55 -26.78 -5.07
C LYS A 99 22.79 -26.35 -5.86
N GLU A 100 22.64 -25.39 -6.77
CA GLU A 100 23.75 -24.84 -7.56
C GLU A 100 24.79 -24.16 -6.66
N CYS A 101 24.35 -23.30 -5.73
CA CYS A 101 25.21 -22.70 -4.70
C CYS A 101 25.94 -23.74 -3.86
N GLY A 102 25.24 -24.79 -3.40
CA GLY A 102 25.85 -25.88 -2.64
C GLY A 102 26.94 -26.61 -3.43
N ARG A 103 26.69 -26.90 -4.72
CA ARG A 103 27.68 -27.51 -5.62
C ARG A 103 28.89 -26.61 -5.83
N GLN A 104 28.68 -25.32 -6.10
CA GLN A 104 29.77 -24.35 -6.28
C GLN A 104 30.61 -24.19 -5.01
N GLN A 105 29.97 -24.14 -3.84
CA GLN A 105 30.67 -24.11 -2.55
C GLN A 105 31.51 -25.38 -2.33
N ALA A 106 31.00 -26.56 -2.70
CA ALA A 106 31.75 -27.80 -2.60
C ALA A 106 32.99 -27.81 -3.53
N LEU A 107 32.83 -27.36 -4.76
CA LEU A 107 33.94 -27.21 -5.72
C LEU A 107 34.99 -26.21 -5.23
N ALA A 108 34.56 -25.07 -4.71
CA ALA A 108 35.46 -24.06 -4.14
C ALA A 108 36.27 -24.62 -2.96
N ARG A 109 35.63 -25.39 -2.07
CA ARG A 109 36.33 -26.06 -0.96
C ARG A 109 37.34 -27.10 -1.44
N LEU A 110 37.03 -27.86 -2.49
CA LEU A 110 37.96 -28.82 -3.08
C LEU A 110 39.17 -28.11 -3.69
N ALA A 111 38.95 -27.02 -4.44
CA ALA A 111 40.01 -26.21 -5.03
C ALA A 111 40.91 -25.57 -3.96
N GLN A 112 40.31 -25.03 -2.89
CA GLN A 112 41.05 -24.49 -1.73
C GLN A 112 41.95 -25.56 -1.09
N ARG A 113 41.43 -26.78 -0.88
CA ARG A 113 42.21 -27.90 -0.36
C ARG A 113 43.36 -28.29 -1.27
N ALA A 114 43.12 -28.39 -2.59
CA ALA A 114 44.15 -28.71 -3.57
C ALA A 114 45.26 -27.65 -3.63
N ALA A 115 44.91 -26.38 -3.40
CA ALA A 115 45.85 -25.26 -3.34
C ALA A 115 46.56 -25.11 -1.98
N GLY A 116 46.32 -26.00 -1.01
CA GLY A 116 46.91 -25.91 0.34
C GLY A 116 46.35 -24.77 1.20
N LEU A 117 45.25 -24.14 0.78
CA LEU A 117 44.59 -23.09 1.55
C LEU A 117 43.68 -23.75 2.61
N SER A 118 43.92 -23.42 3.88
CA SER A 118 43.05 -23.82 4.99
C SER A 118 41.63 -23.32 4.72
N ALA A 119 40.66 -24.25 4.72
CA ALA A 119 39.26 -23.91 4.52
C ALA A 119 38.82 -22.91 5.60
N PRO A 120 38.07 -21.84 5.26
CA PRO A 120 37.55 -20.92 6.26
C PRO A 120 36.67 -21.71 7.22
N GLN A 121 37.18 -21.91 8.43
CA GLN A 121 36.44 -22.47 9.55
C GLN A 121 35.28 -21.51 9.82
N VAL A 122 34.07 -21.87 9.36
CA VAL A 122 32.85 -21.21 9.84
C VAL A 122 32.80 -21.57 11.32
N ALA A 123 33.24 -20.63 12.16
CA ALA A 123 33.32 -20.85 13.60
C ALA A 123 31.96 -21.36 14.08
N PRO A 124 31.89 -22.53 14.76
CA PRO A 124 30.65 -22.99 15.34
C PRO A 124 30.19 -21.92 16.34
N GLN A 125 28.95 -21.42 16.18
CA GLN A 125 28.31 -20.62 17.19
C GLN A 125 28.18 -21.49 18.45
N LYS A 126 29.14 -21.35 19.35
CA LYS A 126 29.21 -22.12 20.60
C LYS A 126 27.99 -21.73 21.46
N PRO A 127 27.16 -22.67 21.93
CA PRO A 127 26.15 -22.35 22.93
C PRO A 127 26.85 -21.80 24.17
N ALA A 128 26.37 -20.66 24.68
CA ALA A 128 27.00 -19.94 25.77
C ALA A 128 27.08 -20.82 27.03
N ALA A 129 28.30 -21.05 27.53
CA ALA A 129 28.53 -21.70 28.81
C ALA A 129 28.00 -20.83 29.97
N PRO A 130 27.44 -21.42 31.03
CA PRO A 130 26.97 -20.66 32.18
C PRO A 130 28.19 -20.13 32.96
N GLY A 131 28.19 -18.82 33.25
CA GLY A 131 29.12 -18.24 34.22
C GLY A 131 30.30 -17.47 33.66
N LYS A 132 30.05 -16.38 32.94
CA LYS A 132 30.83 -15.14 33.10
C LYS A 132 29.84 -13.99 33.20
N LYS A 133 29.91 -13.22 34.31
CA LYS A 133 29.04 -12.07 34.56
C LYS A 133 29.13 -11.12 33.36
N SER A 134 28.11 -11.15 32.50
CA SER A 134 27.97 -10.20 31.40
C SER A 134 28.00 -8.80 32.01
N ARG A 135 28.93 -7.95 31.55
CA ARG A 135 28.89 -6.51 31.84
C ARG A 135 27.46 -6.04 31.62
N LYS A 136 26.82 -5.49 32.66
CA LYS A 136 25.47 -4.92 32.55
C LYS A 136 25.51 -3.88 31.44
N ARG A 137 24.95 -4.24 30.28
CA ARG A 137 24.82 -3.34 29.14
C ARG A 137 23.99 -2.17 29.62
N ARG A 138 24.53 -0.95 29.55
CA ARG A 138 23.80 0.27 29.90
C ARG A 138 22.68 0.45 28.86
N PRO A 139 21.41 0.19 29.21
CA PRO A 139 20.31 0.10 28.24
C PRO A 139 19.96 1.48 27.64
N VAL A 140 20.28 2.55 28.37
CA VAL A 140 19.97 3.93 28.00
C VAL A 140 20.62 4.33 26.67
N VAL A 141 21.88 3.96 26.43
CA VAL A 141 22.59 4.41 25.21
C VAL A 141 22.07 3.71 23.94
N ARG A 142 21.64 2.44 24.04
CA ARG A 142 21.12 1.70 22.88
C ARG A 142 19.70 2.14 22.52
N ALA A 143 18.85 2.39 23.52
CA ALA A 143 17.53 2.95 23.30
C ALA A 143 17.61 4.34 22.65
N LEU A 144 18.51 5.21 23.13
CA LEU A 144 18.72 6.53 22.54
C LEU A 144 19.27 6.45 21.11
N ARG A 145 20.15 5.50 20.79
CA ARG A 145 20.59 5.26 19.41
C ARG A 145 19.48 4.78 18.49
N VAL A 146 18.58 3.93 18.98
CA VAL A 146 17.41 3.49 18.20
C VAL A 146 16.44 4.66 17.98
N VAL A 147 16.21 5.50 18.99
CA VAL A 147 15.42 6.74 18.84
C VAL A 147 16.05 7.69 17.84
N GLN A 148 17.37 7.87 17.85
CA GLN A 148 18.08 8.69 16.85
C GLN A 148 17.96 8.11 15.44
N ALA A 149 18.09 6.79 15.27
CA ALA A 149 17.91 6.14 13.97
C ALA A 149 16.47 6.27 13.45
N LEU A 150 15.47 6.17 14.32
CA LEU A 150 14.06 6.39 13.97
C LEU A 150 13.80 7.85 13.59
N LYS A 151 14.39 8.81 14.31
CA LYS A 151 14.29 10.25 13.98
C LYS A 151 14.98 10.61 12.67
N ALA A 152 16.14 10.02 12.40
CA ALA A 152 16.86 10.20 11.13
C ALA A 152 16.11 9.60 9.93
N GLY A 153 15.31 8.55 10.14
CA GLY A 153 14.44 7.97 9.11
C GLY A 153 13.13 8.75 8.86
N THR A 154 12.70 9.60 9.80
CA THR A 154 11.50 10.44 9.66
C THR A 154 11.77 11.79 8.99
N SER A 155 13.02 12.24 8.91
CA SER A 155 13.38 13.39 8.07
C SER A 155 13.58 12.95 6.63
N SER A 156 12.49 12.60 5.96
CA SER A 156 12.44 12.63 4.50
C SER A 156 12.22 14.09 4.06
N PRO A 157 13.04 14.62 3.14
CA PRO A 157 12.96 16.01 2.69
C PRO A 157 11.79 16.17 1.72
N ALA A 158 10.61 16.45 2.25
CA ALA A 158 9.42 16.77 1.45
C ALA A 158 8.53 17.83 2.11
N ALA A 159 9.16 18.79 2.82
CA ALA A 159 8.45 19.90 3.46
C ALA A 159 9.10 21.28 3.23
N GLU A 160 9.98 21.42 2.24
CA GLU A 160 10.50 22.73 1.83
C GLU A 160 10.49 22.82 0.30
N THR A 161 9.30 22.99 -0.26
CA THR A 161 9.19 23.72 -1.53
C THR A 161 7.90 24.52 -1.51
N ALA A 162 8.09 25.81 -1.25
CA ALA A 162 7.37 26.92 -1.85
C ALA A 162 5.84 26.95 -1.69
N VAL A 163 5.38 27.57 -0.61
CA VAL A 163 4.32 28.59 -0.71
C VAL A 163 4.68 29.76 0.21
N GLN A 164 5.54 30.65 -0.25
CA GLN A 164 5.55 32.05 0.19
C GLN A 164 4.94 32.87 -0.94
N HIS A 165 3.68 33.27 -0.75
CA HIS A 165 2.92 34.40 -1.31
C HIS A 165 1.58 34.29 -0.56
N SER A 166 1.08 35.23 0.23
CA SER A 166 1.01 36.69 0.07
C SER A 166 0.37 37.29 1.34
N SER A 167 0.25 38.63 1.36
CA SER A 167 -0.33 39.54 2.39
C SER A 167 0.60 39.86 3.56
N GLY A 168 0.91 41.12 3.91
CA GLY A 168 0.60 42.47 3.41
C GLY A 168 1.72 43.37 3.99
N GLU A 169 1.77 44.69 3.92
CA GLU A 169 0.88 45.77 3.54
C GLU A 169 1.75 47.05 3.65
N ALA A 170 1.30 48.13 3.01
CA ALA A 170 2.01 49.36 2.68
C ALA A 170 2.54 50.22 3.85
N ALA A 171 3.70 50.85 3.61
CA ALA A 171 4.03 52.26 3.91
C ALA A 171 5.40 52.54 3.26
N GLY A 172 5.55 53.26 2.15
CA GLY A 172 5.20 54.67 1.98
C GLY A 172 6.43 55.52 2.32
N THR A 173 7.19 55.97 1.31
CA THR A 173 7.75 57.35 1.20
C THR A 173 8.37 57.55 -0.18
N VAL A 174 7.92 58.63 -0.81
CA VAL A 174 8.19 59.14 -2.14
C VAL A 174 9.53 59.89 -2.16
N HIS A 175 10.31 59.78 -3.24
CA HIS A 175 11.05 60.92 -3.79
C HIS A 175 11.54 60.64 -5.21
N PRO A 176 11.16 61.43 -6.23
CA PRO A 176 11.79 61.41 -7.53
C PRO A 176 12.83 62.54 -7.69
N ALA A 177 13.88 62.19 -8.43
CA ALA A 177 14.68 62.98 -9.38
C ALA A 177 14.98 64.47 -9.09
N GLY A 178 16.28 64.75 -9.02
CA GLY A 178 16.93 66.05 -9.08
C GLY A 178 18.43 65.88 -8.87
#